data_AF-Q0UJV2-F1
#
_entry.id   AF-Q0UJV2-F1
#
_cell.length_a   1.000
_cell.length_b   1.000
_cell.length_c   1.000
_cell.angle_alpha   90.00
_cell.angle_beta   90.00
_cell.angle_gamma   90.00
#
_symmetry.space_group_name_H-M   'P 1'
#
loop_
_entity.id
_entity.type
_entity.pdbx_description
1 polymer ?
#
loop_
_entity_poly.entity_id
_entity_poly.type
_entity_poly.pdbx_seq_one_letter_code
_entity_poly.pdbx_strand_id
1 'polypeptide(L)'
;MGPLQSMLRVPGGLPKNPQANGLGYNPRCLSRDISLQSSYETRDEAVSALLKGYPDIARFQRVFQGEFSDGRMGVHTGGHYTMGGDAGSDFYNSPADPAFFPHHGMIDRVWWTWQNLDLKQRQNALAGGTIIGGLGVNATLNDTLTMGSYVGVKNITIQDAMSTLAGPFCYTYL
;
A
#
# COMPACT_ATOMS: atom_id res chain seq x y z
N MET A 1 13.17 8.10 11.63
CA MET A 1 11.92 8.61 11.03
C MET A 1 10.75 8.35 11.99
N GLY A 2 9.67 9.13 11.86
CA GLY A 2 8.41 8.94 12.57
C GLY A 2 8.44 9.31 14.07
N PRO A 3 7.30 9.18 14.77
CA PRO A 3 5.98 8.90 14.20
C PRO A 3 5.47 10.12 13.38
N LEU A 4 4.67 9.86 12.35
CA LEU A 4 4.15 10.86 11.42
C LEU A 4 2.62 10.85 11.38
N GLN A 5 2.01 9.69 11.14
CA GLN A 5 0.56 9.53 11.15
C GLN A 5 0.19 8.14 11.69
N SER A 6 0.55 7.90 12.95
CA SER A 6 0.20 6.68 13.67
C SER A 6 -1.20 6.76 14.27
N MET A 7 -1.94 5.66 14.20
CA MET A 7 -3.22 5.49 14.93
C MET A 7 -3.04 4.86 16.31
N LEU A 8 -1.81 4.53 16.72
CA LEU A 8 -1.52 3.97 18.04
C LEU A 8 -1.90 4.96 19.14
N ARG A 9 -2.73 4.50 20.09
CA ARG A 9 -3.11 5.26 21.28
C ARG A 9 -2.51 4.61 22.52
N VAL A 10 -1.31 5.06 22.91
CA VAL A 10 -0.67 4.67 24.18
C VAL A 10 -0.76 5.80 25.21
N PRO A 11 -0.94 5.51 26.51
CA PRO A 11 -0.84 6.51 27.56
C PRO A 11 0.51 7.26 27.49
N GLY A 12 0.47 8.58 27.43
CA GLY A 12 1.67 9.42 27.26
C GLY A 12 2.15 9.62 25.81
N GLY A 13 1.58 8.89 24.85
CA GLY A 13 1.91 9.00 23.42
C GLY A 13 3.29 8.44 23.05
N LEU A 14 3.57 8.41 21.75
CA LEU A 14 4.90 8.10 21.24
C LEU A 14 5.81 9.34 21.33
N PRO A 15 7.14 9.18 21.52
CA PRO A 15 8.09 10.28 21.40
C PRO A 15 7.94 10.98 20.05
N LYS A 16 7.63 12.29 20.07
CA LYS A 16 7.45 13.09 18.86
C LYS A 16 8.74 13.16 18.07
N ASN A 17 8.63 13.19 16.74
CA ASN A 17 9.81 13.42 15.90
C ASN A 17 10.39 14.83 16.19
N PRO A 18 11.72 14.98 16.38
CA PRO A 18 12.32 16.28 16.66
C PRO A 18 12.32 17.23 15.46
N GLN A 19 12.07 16.73 14.24
CA GLN A 19 11.93 17.55 13.03
C GLN A 19 10.50 17.49 12.52
N ALA A 20 9.96 18.66 12.13
CA ALA A 20 8.59 18.78 11.63
C ALA A 20 8.32 17.98 10.34
N ASN A 21 9.37 17.69 9.56
CA ASN A 21 9.30 16.86 8.35
C ASN A 21 9.28 15.34 8.65
N GLY A 22 9.39 14.92 9.92
CA GLY A 22 9.41 13.51 10.33
C GLY A 22 10.71 12.74 10.05
N LEU A 23 11.74 13.41 9.50
CA LEU A 23 13.01 12.80 9.11
C LEU A 23 14.06 12.83 10.23
N GLY A 24 13.76 13.47 11.36
CA GLY A 24 14.65 13.54 12.50
C GLY A 24 15.02 12.16 13.08
N TYR A 25 16.24 12.08 13.62
CA TYR A 25 16.70 10.92 14.38
C TYR A 25 15.88 10.80 15.67
N ASN A 26 15.05 9.75 15.75
CA ASN A 26 14.10 9.52 16.84
C ASN A 26 14.09 8.03 17.21
N PRO A 27 15.17 7.52 17.82
CA PRO A 27 15.32 6.10 18.13
C PRO A 27 14.31 5.67 19.20
N ARG A 28 13.61 4.56 18.94
CA ARG A 28 12.62 3.94 19.83
C ARG A 28 12.35 2.51 19.36
N CYS A 29 11.75 1.69 20.22
CA CYS A 29 11.42 0.32 19.87
C CYS A 29 10.27 0.27 18.85
N LEU A 30 10.33 -0.70 17.94
CA LEU A 30 9.16 -1.16 17.22
C LEU A 30 8.15 -1.71 18.25
N SER A 31 6.88 -1.41 18.08
CA SER A 31 5.77 -1.96 18.87
C SER A 31 4.70 -2.48 17.94
N ARG A 32 3.97 -3.51 18.41
CA ARG A 32 2.88 -4.14 17.68
C ARG A 32 1.70 -4.34 18.62
N ASP A 33 0.51 -4.27 18.07
CA ASP A 33 -0.75 -4.51 18.77
C ASP A 33 -1.64 -5.31 17.82
N ILE A 34 -1.52 -6.64 17.90
CA ILE A 34 -2.06 -7.53 16.87
C ILE A 34 -3.58 -7.50 16.88
N SER A 35 -4.16 -6.92 15.83
CA SER A 35 -5.60 -6.66 15.75
C SER A 35 -6.33 -7.79 15.03
N LEU A 36 -7.05 -8.60 15.81
CA LEU A 36 -7.96 -9.60 15.25
C LEU A 36 -9.02 -8.93 14.37
N GLN A 37 -9.59 -7.80 14.81
CA GLN A 37 -10.60 -7.07 14.05
C GLN A 37 -10.08 -6.66 12.66
N SER A 38 -8.87 -6.12 12.56
CA SER A 38 -8.30 -5.73 11.26
C SER A 38 -7.98 -6.96 10.40
N SER A 39 -7.58 -8.08 11.00
CA SER A 39 -7.35 -9.33 10.26
C SER A 39 -8.61 -9.95 9.64
N TYR A 40 -9.82 -9.57 10.07
CA TYR A 40 -11.06 -9.98 9.39
C TYR A 40 -11.14 -9.42 7.97
N GLU A 41 -10.48 -8.30 7.70
CA GLU A 41 -10.49 -7.62 6.39
C GLU A 41 -9.56 -8.30 5.38
N THR A 42 -8.64 -9.17 5.83
CA THR A 42 -7.63 -9.84 4.99
C THR A 42 -7.90 -11.32 4.77
N ARG A 43 -9.15 -11.77 5.00
CA ARG A 43 -9.55 -13.16 4.80
C ARG A 43 -9.66 -13.52 3.32
N ASP A 44 -9.60 -14.81 3.04
CA ASP A 44 -9.73 -15.36 1.69
C ASP A 44 -11.04 -14.91 1.02
N GLU A 45 -12.14 -14.85 1.77
CA GLU A 45 -13.42 -14.37 1.25
C GLU A 45 -13.37 -12.90 0.82
N ALA A 46 -12.68 -12.05 1.59
CA ALA A 46 -12.52 -10.63 1.27
C ALA A 46 -11.67 -10.43 0.01
N VAL A 47 -10.55 -11.15 -0.10
CA VAL A 47 -9.68 -11.11 -1.28
C VAL A 47 -10.41 -11.66 -2.51
N SER A 48 -11.12 -12.79 -2.38
CA SER A 48 -11.90 -13.39 -3.47
C SER A 48 -13.03 -12.47 -3.94
N ALA A 49 -13.75 -11.82 -3.01
CA ALA A 49 -14.77 -10.84 -3.34
C ALA A 49 -14.19 -9.61 -4.07
N LEU A 50 -13.02 -9.12 -3.64
CA LEU A 50 -12.31 -8.02 -4.30
C LEU A 50 -11.95 -8.39 -5.75
N LEU A 51 -11.38 -9.58 -5.99
CA LEU A 51 -10.95 -10.03 -7.33
C LEU A 51 -12.12 -10.21 -8.30
N LYS A 52 -13.25 -10.74 -7.81
CA LYS A 52 -14.44 -11.05 -8.63
C LYS A 52 -15.38 -9.87 -8.82
N GLY A 53 -15.46 -8.98 -7.84
CA GLY A 53 -16.49 -7.93 -7.77
C GLY A 53 -16.17 -6.66 -8.53
N TYR A 54 -14.91 -6.40 -8.88
CA TYR A 54 -14.47 -5.10 -9.38
C TYR A 54 -13.63 -5.25 -10.65
N PRO A 55 -14.25 -5.23 -11.85
CA PRO A 55 -13.52 -5.41 -13.10
C PRO A 55 -12.76 -4.17 -13.58
N ASP A 56 -13.08 -2.99 -13.05
CA ASP A 56 -12.41 -1.72 -13.37
C ASP A 56 -11.37 -1.33 -12.31
N ILE A 57 -10.24 -0.78 -12.76
CA ILE A 57 -9.12 -0.42 -11.87
C ILE A 57 -9.51 0.66 -10.85
N ALA A 58 -10.38 1.60 -11.24
CA ALA A 58 -10.75 2.75 -10.42
C ALA A 58 -11.50 2.31 -9.15
N ARG A 59 -12.44 1.37 -9.29
CA ARG A 59 -13.17 0.78 -8.18
C ARG A 59 -12.34 -0.27 -7.46
N PHE A 60 -11.64 -1.13 -8.19
CA PHE A 60 -10.75 -2.14 -7.60
C PHE A 60 -9.77 -1.52 -6.61
N GLN A 61 -8.97 -0.53 -7.05
CA GLN A 61 -7.96 0.09 -6.19
C GLN A 61 -8.57 0.82 -4.99
N ARG A 62 -9.77 1.39 -5.15
CA ARG A 62 -10.47 2.11 -4.08
C ARG A 62 -10.89 1.16 -2.96
N VAL A 63 -11.54 0.04 -3.31
CA VAL A 63 -11.96 -0.97 -2.34
C VAL A 63 -10.74 -1.70 -1.75
N PHE A 64 -9.71 -1.92 -2.57
CA PHE A 64 -8.46 -2.54 -2.16
C PHE A 64 -7.76 -1.73 -1.05
N GLN A 65 -7.66 -0.41 -1.23
CA GLN A 65 -7.07 0.52 -0.26
C GLN A 65 -7.97 0.74 0.97
N GLY A 66 -9.28 0.84 0.76
CA GLY A 66 -10.27 1.09 1.81
C GLY A 66 -11.25 2.19 1.43
N GLU A 67 -12.51 2.01 1.84
CA GLU A 67 -13.59 2.99 1.70
C GLU A 67 -14.12 3.36 3.08
N PHE A 68 -13.32 4.16 3.80
CA PHE A 68 -13.61 4.52 5.18
C PHE A 68 -14.95 5.23 5.37
N SER A 69 -15.41 6.00 4.37
CA SER A 69 -16.75 6.63 4.36
C SER A 69 -17.87 5.59 4.42
N ASP A 70 -17.62 4.41 3.89
CA ASP A 70 -18.57 3.30 3.80
C ASP A 70 -18.32 2.25 4.89
N GLY A 71 -17.42 2.54 5.85
CA GLY A 71 -17.03 1.63 6.91
C GLY A 71 -16.22 0.42 6.45
N ARG A 72 -15.64 0.44 5.24
CA ARG A 72 -14.82 -0.65 4.69
C ARG A 72 -13.35 -0.33 4.83
N MET A 73 -12.59 -1.18 5.52
CA MET A 73 -11.16 -0.97 5.69
C MET A 73 -10.37 -1.41 4.45
N GLY A 74 -10.77 -2.51 3.81
CA GLY A 74 -10.09 -3.04 2.63
C GLY A 74 -8.83 -3.82 3.01
N VAL A 75 -8.40 -4.75 2.13
CA VAL A 75 -7.34 -5.71 2.47
C VAL A 75 -5.96 -5.05 2.64
N HIS A 76 -5.69 -3.91 1.99
CA HIS A 76 -4.42 -3.18 2.17
C HIS A 76 -4.34 -2.54 3.56
N THR A 77 -5.33 -1.70 3.91
CA THR A 77 -5.37 -1.10 5.24
C THR A 77 -5.51 -2.19 6.30
N GLY A 78 -6.38 -3.19 6.10
CA GLY A 78 -6.54 -4.32 7.02
C GLY A 78 -5.21 -4.96 7.40
N GLY A 79 -4.35 -5.24 6.42
CA GLY A 79 -3.04 -5.86 6.67
C GLY A 79 -2.09 -4.99 7.49
N HIS A 80 -1.99 -3.69 7.21
CA HIS A 80 -1.18 -2.76 8.05
C HIS A 80 -1.71 -2.72 9.49
N TYR A 81 -3.04 -2.60 9.65
CA TYR A 81 -3.66 -2.45 10.96
C TYR A 81 -3.79 -3.77 11.74
N THR A 82 -3.62 -4.93 11.10
CA THR A 82 -3.39 -6.20 11.79
C THR A 82 -2.11 -6.15 12.61
N MET A 83 -1.03 -5.53 12.11
CA MET A 83 0.21 -5.38 12.85
C MET A 83 0.09 -4.33 13.96
N GLY A 84 -0.62 -3.23 13.67
CA GLY A 84 -0.86 -2.15 14.62
C GLY A 84 0.42 -1.49 15.11
N GLY A 85 0.37 -0.85 16.27
CA GLY A 85 1.58 -0.32 16.93
C GLY A 85 2.35 0.73 16.13
N ASP A 86 3.62 0.92 16.48
CA ASP A 86 4.61 1.75 15.79
C ASP A 86 5.66 0.85 15.13
N ALA A 87 5.82 0.79 13.82
CA ALA A 87 5.25 1.70 12.81
C ALA A 87 4.10 1.10 11.99
N GLY A 88 3.60 -0.10 12.33
CA GLY A 88 2.60 -0.81 11.51
C GLY A 88 1.31 -0.02 11.27
N SER A 89 0.91 0.85 12.21
CA SER A 89 -0.23 1.75 12.06
C SER A 89 0.11 3.17 11.57
N ASP A 90 1.38 3.45 11.25
CA ASP A 90 1.85 4.76 10.77
C ASP A 90 1.85 4.81 9.24
N PHE A 91 0.93 5.57 8.67
CA PHE A 91 0.75 5.65 7.21
C PHE A 91 2.05 5.97 6.44
N TYR A 92 2.91 6.83 6.99
CA TYR A 92 4.14 7.26 6.31
C TYR A 92 5.36 6.42 6.67
N ASN A 93 5.39 5.84 7.88
CA ASN A 93 6.54 5.13 8.41
C ASN A 93 6.32 3.59 8.46
N SER A 94 5.21 3.08 7.91
CA SER A 94 4.89 1.64 7.88
C SER A 94 6.01 0.74 7.32
N PRO A 95 6.86 1.15 6.34
CA PRO A 95 8.00 0.33 5.92
C PRO A 95 9.03 0.05 7.01
N ALA A 96 9.00 0.77 8.13
CA ALA A 96 9.86 0.49 9.29
C ALA A 96 9.43 -0.77 10.07
N ASP A 97 8.21 -1.28 9.89
CA ASP A 97 7.85 -2.63 10.34
C ASP A 97 8.28 -3.66 9.27
N PRO A 98 9.10 -4.67 9.59
CA PRO A 98 9.52 -5.70 8.64
C PRO A 98 8.38 -6.47 7.95
N ALA A 99 7.18 -6.49 8.55
CA ALA A 99 6.00 -7.12 7.94
C ALA A 99 5.45 -6.34 6.73
N PHE A 100 5.89 -5.11 6.51
CA PHE A 100 5.51 -4.29 5.35
C PHE A 100 5.78 -5.00 4.02
N PHE A 101 6.98 -5.56 3.86
CA PHE A 101 7.40 -6.17 2.59
C PHE A 101 6.64 -7.46 2.24
N PRO A 102 6.45 -8.44 3.14
CA PRO A 102 5.60 -9.59 2.84
C PRO A 102 4.13 -9.19 2.67
N HIS A 103 3.64 -8.17 3.39
CA HIS A 103 2.30 -7.62 3.15
C HIS A 103 2.18 -7.06 1.72
N HIS A 104 3.08 -6.19 1.30
CA HIS A 104 3.07 -5.63 -0.06
C HIS A 104 3.37 -6.67 -1.16
N GLY A 105 4.09 -7.74 -0.84
CA GLY A 105 4.21 -8.90 -1.72
C GLY A 105 2.85 -9.58 -2.00
N MET A 106 1.97 -9.66 -0.99
CA MET A 106 0.60 -10.13 -1.18
C MET A 106 -0.28 -9.10 -1.89
N ILE A 107 -0.08 -7.80 -1.63
CA ILE A 107 -0.79 -6.73 -2.37
C ILE A 107 -0.49 -6.82 -3.86
N ASP A 108 0.79 -6.95 -4.23
CA ASP A 108 1.19 -7.11 -5.63
C ASP A 108 0.65 -8.42 -6.22
N ARG A 109 0.68 -9.54 -5.47
CA ARG A 109 0.05 -10.80 -5.91
C ARG A 109 -1.43 -10.66 -6.23
N VAL A 110 -2.19 -9.93 -5.40
CA VAL A 110 -3.63 -9.71 -5.62
C VAL A 110 -3.85 -8.84 -6.86
N TRP A 111 -3.05 -7.78 -7.05
CA TRP A 111 -3.11 -6.95 -8.26
C TRP A 111 -2.72 -7.73 -9.52
N TRP A 112 -1.62 -8.49 -9.46
CA TRP A 112 -1.19 -9.40 -10.53
C TRP A 112 -2.30 -10.39 -10.89
N THR A 113 -2.95 -11.00 -9.89
CA THR A 113 -4.05 -11.94 -10.12
C THR A 113 -5.21 -11.23 -10.82
N TRP A 114 -5.58 -10.03 -10.34
CA TRP A 114 -6.64 -9.22 -10.93
C TRP A 114 -6.37 -8.86 -12.39
N GLN A 115 -5.13 -8.49 -12.73
CA GLN A 115 -4.73 -8.19 -14.11
C GLN A 115 -4.84 -9.44 -15.00
N ASN A 116 -4.38 -10.59 -14.50
CA ASN A 116 -4.35 -11.85 -15.27
C ASN A 116 -5.74 -12.45 -15.55
N LEU A 117 -6.80 -12.00 -14.87
CA LEU A 117 -8.18 -12.39 -15.18
C LEU A 117 -8.68 -11.84 -16.53
N ASP A 118 -8.11 -10.73 -17.01
CA ASP A 118 -8.39 -10.14 -18.33
C ASP A 118 -7.26 -9.22 -18.77
N LEU A 119 -6.12 -9.81 -19.17
CA LEU A 119 -4.91 -9.04 -19.52
C LEU A 119 -5.17 -7.99 -20.60
N LYS A 120 -6.06 -8.28 -21.55
CA LYS A 120 -6.36 -7.37 -22.67
C LYS A 120 -6.91 -6.04 -22.18
N GLN A 121 -7.77 -6.06 -21.17
CA GLN A 121 -8.39 -4.85 -20.63
C GLN A 121 -7.66 -4.31 -19.39
N ARG A 122 -6.98 -5.17 -18.63
CA ARG A 122 -6.52 -4.84 -17.28
C ARG A 122 -5.03 -4.59 -17.16
N GLN A 123 -4.19 -5.11 -18.07
CA GLN A 123 -2.74 -4.98 -17.93
C GLN A 123 -2.32 -3.52 -17.81
N ASN A 124 -2.83 -2.65 -18.68
CA ASN A 124 -2.49 -1.22 -18.69
C ASN A 124 -3.62 -0.33 -18.14
N ALA A 125 -4.57 -0.90 -17.39
CA ALA A 125 -5.66 -0.13 -16.81
C ALA A 125 -5.12 0.83 -15.74
N LEU A 126 -5.45 2.11 -15.85
CA LEU A 126 -5.02 3.17 -14.93
C LEU A 126 -6.18 4.11 -14.61
N ALA A 127 -6.27 4.59 -13.36
CA ALA A 127 -7.24 5.59 -12.94
C ALA A 127 -6.75 6.39 -11.73
N GLY A 128 -7.19 7.65 -11.63
CA GLY A 128 -6.81 8.56 -10.56
C GLY A 128 -5.74 9.57 -10.99
N GLY A 129 -5.47 10.53 -10.11
CA GLY A 129 -4.45 11.55 -10.31
C GLY A 129 -3.13 11.28 -9.57
N THR A 130 -2.15 12.13 -9.81
CA THR A 130 -0.77 12.01 -9.28
C THR A 130 -0.60 12.44 -7.81
N ILE A 131 -1.68 12.83 -7.13
CA ILE A 131 -1.68 13.25 -5.71
C ILE A 131 -2.64 12.36 -4.91
N ILE A 132 -2.33 12.15 -3.63
CA ILE A 132 -3.14 11.39 -2.67
C ILE A 132 -4.63 11.74 -2.79
N GLY A 133 -5.48 10.70 -2.73
CA GLY A 133 -6.93 10.83 -2.91
C GLY A 133 -7.37 10.86 -4.38
N GLY A 134 -6.46 10.60 -5.32
CA GLY A 134 -6.73 10.69 -6.75
C GLY A 134 -6.85 12.13 -7.25
N LEU A 135 -6.26 13.08 -6.51
CA LEU A 135 -6.21 14.50 -6.86
C LEU A 135 -5.04 14.78 -7.81
N GLY A 136 -4.94 16.03 -8.28
CA GLY A 136 -3.88 16.47 -9.19
C GLY A 136 -4.23 16.20 -10.65
N VAL A 137 -3.20 16.11 -11.51
CA VAL A 137 -3.38 15.74 -12.91
C VAL A 137 -3.61 14.25 -13.02
N ASN A 138 -4.40 13.81 -14.01
CA ASN A 138 -4.62 12.39 -14.25
C ASN A 138 -3.29 11.68 -14.50
N ALA A 139 -3.09 10.55 -13.82
CA ALA A 139 -1.91 9.75 -14.01
C ALA A 139 -1.88 9.16 -15.44
N THR A 140 -0.68 9.04 -16.01
CA THR A 140 -0.45 8.46 -17.32
C THR A 140 0.62 7.37 -17.25
N LEU A 141 0.61 6.45 -18.21
CA LEU A 141 1.63 5.39 -18.29
C LEU A 141 3.07 5.95 -18.41
N ASN A 142 3.24 7.19 -18.88
CA ASN A 142 4.55 7.83 -19.02
C ASN A 142 5.04 8.50 -17.72
N ASP A 143 4.20 8.56 -16.68
CA ASP A 143 4.60 9.19 -15.43
C ASP A 143 5.74 8.41 -14.78
N THR A 144 6.67 9.13 -14.17
CA THR A 144 7.87 8.55 -13.58
C THR A 144 7.59 8.05 -12.16
N LEU A 145 7.93 6.78 -11.91
CA LEU A 145 8.03 6.19 -10.58
C LEU A 145 9.48 6.31 -10.08
N THR A 146 9.66 6.82 -8.87
CA THR A 146 10.97 7.04 -8.25
C THR A 146 10.96 6.69 -6.77
N MET A 147 12.06 6.09 -6.29
CA MET A 147 12.32 5.88 -4.86
C MET A 147 13.22 6.99 -4.27
N GLY A 148 13.32 8.12 -4.98
CA GLY A 148 14.23 9.21 -4.64
C GLY A 148 15.70 8.85 -4.82
N SER A 149 16.58 9.74 -4.38
CA SER A 149 18.03 9.59 -4.52
C SER A 149 18.66 8.65 -3.49
N TYR A 150 17.95 8.32 -2.40
CA TYR A 150 18.52 7.60 -1.25
C TYR A 150 18.56 6.08 -1.43
N VAL A 151 17.66 5.51 -2.24
CA VAL A 151 17.57 4.05 -2.45
C VAL A 151 18.49 3.59 -3.59
N GLY A 152 18.88 4.50 -4.49
CA GLY A 152 19.85 4.22 -5.56
C GLY A 152 19.31 3.36 -6.71
N VAL A 153 18.00 3.20 -6.82
CA VAL A 153 17.35 2.49 -7.95
C VAL A 153 17.05 3.44 -9.10
N LYS A 154 17.15 2.93 -10.33
CA LYS A 154 16.82 3.71 -11.53
C LYS A 154 15.33 4.03 -11.55
N ASN A 155 14.99 5.28 -11.91
CA ASN A 155 13.62 5.66 -12.19
C ASN A 155 13.05 4.84 -13.36
N ILE A 156 11.79 4.44 -13.23
CA ILE A 156 11.03 3.75 -14.28
C ILE A 156 9.75 4.52 -14.56
N THR A 157 9.04 4.19 -15.62
CA THR A 157 7.70 4.71 -15.88
C THR A 157 6.62 3.82 -15.24
N ILE A 158 5.39 4.32 -15.11
CA ILE A 158 4.24 3.46 -14.78
C ILE A 158 4.12 2.31 -15.79
N GLN A 159 4.35 2.59 -17.09
CA GLN A 159 4.32 1.57 -18.14
C GLN A 159 5.27 0.40 -17.89
N ASP A 160 6.50 0.70 -17.47
CA ASP A 160 7.51 -0.30 -17.15
C ASP A 160 7.08 -1.21 -16.00
N ALA A 161 6.18 -0.73 -15.13
CA ALA A 161 5.71 -1.44 -13.94
C ALA A 161 4.38 -2.21 -14.14
N MET A 162 3.72 -2.10 -15.29
CA MET A 162 2.38 -2.69 -15.51
C MET A 162 2.39 -4.22 -15.70
N SER A 163 3.56 -4.85 -15.80
CA SER A 163 3.68 -6.30 -15.97
C SER A 163 4.87 -6.84 -15.19
N THR A 164 4.65 -7.91 -14.43
CA THR A 164 5.70 -8.62 -13.68
C THR A 164 6.69 -9.37 -14.59
N LEU A 165 6.44 -9.41 -15.90
CA LEU A 165 7.25 -10.09 -16.91
C LEU A 165 7.79 -9.13 -18.00
N ALA A 166 7.72 -7.83 -17.77
CA ALA A 166 8.23 -6.81 -18.69
C ALA A 166 8.97 -5.70 -17.93
N GLY A 167 9.56 -4.75 -18.67
CA GLY A 167 10.35 -3.67 -18.09
C GLY A 167 11.51 -4.24 -17.25
N PRO A 168 11.70 -3.79 -16.00
CA PRO A 168 12.74 -4.32 -15.12
C PRO A 168 12.35 -5.65 -14.43
N PHE A 169 11.14 -6.16 -14.64
CA PHE A 169 10.59 -7.29 -13.89
C PHE A 169 10.60 -8.60 -14.69
N CYS A 170 10.82 -9.71 -13.98
CA CYS A 170 10.74 -11.06 -14.51
C CYS A 170 10.40 -12.05 -13.37
N TYR A 171 9.17 -11.98 -12.85
CA TYR A 171 8.69 -12.84 -11.78
C TYR A 171 7.21 -13.21 -11.93
N THR A 172 6.82 -14.29 -11.26
CA THR A 172 5.42 -14.72 -11.10
C THR A 172 5.17 -15.10 -9.65
N TYR A 173 3.90 -15.14 -9.27
CA TYR A 173 3.45 -15.70 -7.99
C TYR A 173 3.01 -17.15 -8.16
N LEU A 174 3.27 -17.96 -7.12
CA LEU A 174 2.83 -19.36 -7.00
C LEU A 174 1.72 -19.46 -5.95
#